data_AF-A0A9D2EA73-F1
#
_entry.id   AF-A0A9D2EA73-F1
#
_cell.length_a   1.000
_cell.length_b   1.000
_cell.length_c   1.000
_cell.angle_alpha   90.00
_cell.angle_beta   90.00
_cell.angle_gamma   90.00
#
_symmetry.space_group_name_H-M   'P 1'
#
loop_
_entity.id
_entity.type
_entity.pdbx_description
1 polymer ?
#
loop_
_entity_poly.entity_id
_entity_poly.type
_entity_poly.pdbx_seq_one_letter_code
_entity_poly.pdbx_strand_id
1 'polypeptide(L)'
;MKQKFYKNEWWRDTITSLVGTVVGIVLTFGTTFYIEKQNKADMARKTVIITLHNLDVKIKSLKSNEAWMSHVDTLFRAVVKHLPADLDNVDTDTLQAAYDVFPYLDIHLNENIAESIFSNSIEVWEYMDDERVIGRISNCYSFSNYCAKIQEELQEERLTLFRDFLKEQKSISYTPETAKAFLQRPEVQFHLSMHILQTGMMNRTLKLLVQMHERNKKELNISQAELDAAGELLTEEDYQELNES
;
A
#
# COMPACT_ATOMS: atom_id res chain seq x y z
N MET A 1 -70.52 41.94 18.41
CA MET A 1 -69.16 41.81 18.99
C MET A 1 -68.58 40.38 19.02
N LYS A 2 -69.36 39.30 18.82
CA LYS A 2 -68.84 37.92 18.85
C LYS A 2 -68.01 37.48 17.63
N GLN A 3 -68.27 38.04 16.44
CA GLN A 3 -67.56 37.67 15.19
C GLN A 3 -66.08 38.12 15.14
N LYS A 4 -65.73 39.22 15.82
CA LYS A 4 -64.34 39.73 15.85
C LYS A 4 -63.44 38.89 16.76
N PHE A 5 -63.99 38.35 17.85
CA PHE A 5 -63.27 37.47 18.77
C PHE A 5 -62.99 36.09 18.16
N TYR A 6 -63.99 35.49 17.50
CA TYR A 6 -63.86 34.18 16.85
C TYR A 6 -62.81 34.16 15.73
N LYS A 7 -62.67 35.26 14.98
CA LYS A 7 -61.63 35.41 13.97
C LYS A 7 -60.22 35.49 14.59
N ASN A 8 -60.05 36.16 15.73
CA ASN A 8 -58.75 36.28 16.37
C ASN A 8 -58.28 34.97 17.00
N GLU A 9 -59.16 34.20 17.64
CA GLU A 9 -58.81 32.87 18.17
C GLU A 9 -58.50 31.88 17.05
N TRP A 10 -59.34 31.82 16.01
CA TRP A 10 -59.09 30.94 14.86
C TRP A 10 -57.77 31.25 14.15
N TRP A 11 -57.44 32.53 13.95
CA TRP A 11 -56.16 32.93 13.38
C TRP A 11 -54.98 32.63 14.32
N ARG A 12 -55.14 32.83 15.63
CA ARG A 12 -54.08 32.54 16.59
C ARG A 12 -53.78 31.05 16.66
N ASP A 13 -54.81 30.21 16.70
CA ASP A 13 -54.66 28.75 16.76
C ASP A 13 -54.11 28.19 15.44
N THR A 14 -54.53 28.75 14.30
CA THR A 14 -54.01 28.38 12.98
C THR A 14 -52.55 28.79 12.81
N ILE A 15 -52.15 29.99 13.24
CA ILE A 15 -50.75 30.45 13.19
C ILE A 15 -49.89 29.64 14.16
N THR A 16 -50.38 29.32 15.36
CA THR A 16 -49.62 28.53 16.34
C THR A 16 -49.42 27.09 15.85
N SER A 17 -50.43 26.50 15.22
CA SER A 17 -50.35 25.18 14.58
C SER A 17 -49.41 25.18 13.36
N LEU A 18 -49.46 26.22 12.52
CA LEU A 18 -48.57 26.39 11.37
C LEU A 18 -47.11 26.56 11.81
N VAL A 19 -46.85 27.43 12.78
CA VAL A 19 -45.51 27.65 13.35
C VAL A 19 -45.01 26.37 14.01
N GLY A 20 -45.83 25.67 14.78
CA GLY A 20 -45.47 24.38 15.39
C GLY A 20 -45.13 23.32 14.35
N THR A 21 -45.86 23.29 13.23
CA THR A 21 -45.60 22.35 12.12
C THR A 21 -44.32 22.70 11.37
N VAL A 22 -44.10 23.97 11.04
CA VAL A 22 -42.86 24.43 10.38
C VAL A 22 -41.65 24.20 11.28
N VAL A 23 -41.75 24.52 12.57
CA VAL A 23 -40.68 24.24 13.56
C VAL A 23 -40.45 22.74 13.70
N GLY A 24 -41.51 21.92 13.74
CA GLY A 24 -41.41 20.47 13.79
C GLY A 24 -40.71 19.87 12.57
N ILE A 25 -41.00 20.37 11.37
CA ILE A 25 -40.35 19.97 10.11
C ILE A 25 -38.88 20.41 10.12
N VAL A 26 -38.59 21.67 10.45
CA VAL A 26 -37.21 22.17 10.50
C VAL A 26 -36.38 21.42 11.54
N LEU A 27 -36.94 21.14 12.71
CA LEU A 27 -36.27 20.31 13.72
C LEU A 27 -36.06 18.89 13.22
N THR A 28 -37.10 18.22 12.73
CA THR A 28 -36.99 16.80 12.34
C THR A 28 -36.06 16.61 11.14
N PHE A 29 -36.27 17.36 10.07
CA PHE A 29 -35.43 17.23 8.87
C PHE A 29 -34.06 17.88 9.06
N GLY A 30 -33.97 18.96 9.84
CA GLY A 30 -32.70 19.63 10.14
C GLY A 30 -31.79 18.77 11.02
N THR A 31 -32.32 18.13 12.07
CA THR A 31 -31.52 17.21 12.89
C THR A 31 -31.14 15.94 12.12
N THR A 32 -32.06 15.37 11.35
CA THR A 32 -31.78 14.19 10.52
C THR A 32 -30.67 14.51 9.51
N PHE A 33 -30.77 15.64 8.80
CA PHE A 33 -29.75 16.07 7.86
C PHE A 33 -28.39 16.33 8.54
N TYR A 34 -28.40 16.95 9.73
CA TYR A 34 -27.19 17.20 10.49
C TYR A 34 -26.50 15.89 10.94
N ILE A 35 -27.26 14.95 11.49
CA ILE A 35 -26.74 13.64 11.94
C ILE A 35 -26.22 12.85 10.75
N GLU A 36 -26.95 12.82 9.64
CA GLU A 36 -26.51 12.11 8.43
C GLU A 36 -25.22 12.70 7.86
N LYS A 37 -25.11 14.03 7.82
CA LYS A 37 -23.88 14.71 7.40
C LYS A 37 -22.70 14.39 8.32
N GLN A 38 -22.93 14.37 9.64
CA GLN A 38 -21.89 14.01 10.61
C GLN A 38 -21.43 12.56 10.44
N ASN A 39 -22.38 11.62 10.32
CA ASN A 39 -22.07 10.20 10.11
C ASN A 39 -21.28 9.96 8.81
N LYS A 40 -21.64 10.67 7.73
CA LYS A 40 -20.92 10.59 6.45
C LYS A 40 -19.50 11.16 6.55
N ALA A 41 -19.32 12.28 7.25
CA ALA A 41 -18.00 12.86 7.49
C ALA A 41 -17.11 11.93 8.35
N ASP A 42 -17.68 11.30 9.37
CA ASP A 42 -16.96 10.34 10.22
C ASP A 42 -16.55 9.09 9.44
N MET A 43 -17.44 8.56 8.59
CA MET A 43 -17.15 7.43 7.71
C MET A 43 -16.05 7.80 6.71
N ALA A 44 -16.12 8.99 6.11
CA ALA A 44 -15.08 9.48 5.20
C ALA A 44 -13.72 9.54 5.88
N ARG A 45 -13.66 10.09 7.11
CA ARG A 45 -12.43 10.14 7.89
C ARG A 45 -11.87 8.73 8.17
N LYS A 46 -12.72 7.78 8.58
CA LYS A 46 -12.29 6.39 8.84
C LYS A 46 -11.73 5.72 7.58
N THR A 47 -12.39 5.87 6.43
CA THR A 47 -11.91 5.31 5.17
C THR A 47 -10.55 5.90 4.78
N VAL A 48 -10.35 7.20 4.97
CA VAL A 48 -9.06 7.86 4.73
C VAL A 48 -7.97 7.32 5.66
N ILE A 49 -8.27 7.16 6.96
CA ILE A 49 -7.31 6.60 7.93
C ILE A 49 -6.92 5.16 7.54
N ILE A 50 -7.88 4.29 7.25
CA ILE A 50 -7.61 2.91 6.80
C ILE A 50 -6.78 2.89 5.51
N THR A 51 -7.10 3.79 4.57
CA THR A 51 -6.36 3.94 3.31
C THR A 51 -4.91 4.33 3.54
N LEU A 52 -4.67 5.32 4.40
CA LEU A 52 -3.32 5.77 4.72
C LEU A 52 -2.56 4.70 5.52
N HIS A 53 -3.22 3.99 6.45
CA HIS A 53 -2.61 2.89 7.17
C HIS A 53 -2.18 1.76 6.22
N ASN A 54 -3.03 1.38 5.26
CA ASN A 54 -2.68 0.37 4.26
C ASN A 54 -1.48 0.82 3.40
N LEU A 55 -1.42 2.10 3.03
CA LEU A 55 -0.25 2.66 2.34
C LEU A 55 1.02 2.60 3.21
N ASP A 56 0.93 2.83 4.52
CA ASP A 56 2.06 2.65 5.45
C ASP A 56 2.57 1.21 5.45
N VAL A 57 1.66 0.23 5.52
CA VAL A 57 1.98 -1.20 5.45
C VAL A 57 2.64 -1.54 4.10
N LYS A 58 2.07 -1.08 2.98
CA LYS A 58 2.65 -1.28 1.64
C LYS A 58 4.03 -0.64 1.52
N ILE A 59 4.22 0.60 1.99
CA ILE A 59 5.51 1.29 2.00
C ILE A 59 6.54 0.53 2.84
N LYS A 60 6.15 0.02 4.01
CA LYS A 60 7.03 -0.78 4.87
C LYS A 60 7.48 -2.07 4.18
N SER A 61 6.55 -2.78 3.54
CA SER A 61 6.84 -3.96 2.72
C SER A 61 7.80 -3.62 1.57
N LEU A 62 7.53 -2.55 0.81
CA LEU A 62 8.39 -2.10 -0.29
C LEU A 62 9.79 -1.67 0.20
N LYS A 63 9.91 -1.06 1.38
CA LYS A 63 11.21 -0.73 2.00
C LYS A 63 12.01 -1.98 2.37
N SER A 64 11.36 -2.99 2.93
CA SER A 64 12.00 -4.28 3.23
C SER A 64 12.53 -4.92 1.95
N ASN A 65 11.70 -4.94 0.90
CA ASN A 65 12.08 -5.46 -0.40
C ASN A 65 13.21 -4.67 -1.06
N GLU A 66 13.17 -3.34 -1.01
CA GLU A 66 14.24 -2.51 -1.58
C GLU A 66 15.57 -2.73 -0.84
N ALA A 67 15.54 -2.87 0.49
CA ALA A 67 16.73 -3.20 1.27
C ALA A 67 17.30 -4.57 0.87
N TRP A 68 16.44 -5.57 0.67
CA TRP A 68 16.85 -6.87 0.14
C TRP A 68 17.45 -6.76 -1.27
N MET A 69 16.77 -6.09 -2.19
CA MET A 69 17.27 -5.88 -3.56
C MET A 69 18.62 -5.17 -3.58
N SER A 70 18.81 -4.15 -2.73
CA SER A 70 20.06 -3.42 -2.57
C SER A 70 21.18 -4.26 -1.96
N HIS A 71 20.86 -5.18 -1.04
CA HIS A 71 21.82 -6.16 -0.54
C HIS A 71 22.27 -7.11 -1.66
N VAL A 72 21.33 -7.67 -2.42
CA VAL A 72 21.61 -8.54 -3.57
C VAL A 72 22.37 -7.80 -4.68
N ASP A 73 22.05 -6.53 -4.92
CA ASP A 73 22.76 -5.67 -5.89
C ASP A 73 24.26 -5.56 -5.58
N THR A 74 24.63 -5.51 -4.30
CA THR A 74 26.03 -5.47 -3.88
C THR A 74 26.77 -6.76 -4.28
N LEU A 75 26.15 -7.92 -4.08
CA LEU A 75 26.70 -9.22 -4.49
C LEU A 75 26.78 -9.33 -6.02
N PHE A 76 25.71 -8.96 -6.72
CA PHE A 76 25.69 -9.04 -8.19
C PHE A 76 26.71 -8.09 -8.83
N ARG A 77 26.90 -6.88 -8.31
CA ARG A 77 27.96 -5.98 -8.78
C ARG A 77 29.35 -6.54 -8.57
N ALA A 78 29.59 -7.29 -7.48
CA ALA A 78 30.87 -7.94 -7.25
C ALA A 78 31.17 -8.95 -8.35
N VAL A 79 30.18 -9.75 -8.76
CA VAL A 79 30.31 -10.75 -9.84
C VAL A 79 30.38 -10.10 -11.23
N VAL A 80 29.48 -9.14 -11.52
CA VAL A 80 29.37 -8.50 -12.85
C VAL A 80 30.65 -7.80 -13.29
N LYS A 81 31.46 -7.27 -12.35
CA LYS A 81 32.77 -6.66 -12.67
C LYS A 81 33.76 -7.63 -13.33
N HIS A 82 33.58 -8.93 -13.11
CA HIS A 82 34.46 -9.98 -13.61
C HIS A 82 33.82 -10.77 -14.76
N LEU A 83 32.56 -10.49 -15.10
CA LEU A 83 31.90 -11.10 -16.25
C LEU A 83 32.32 -10.43 -17.57
N PRO A 84 32.40 -11.18 -18.68
CA PRO A 84 32.13 -12.62 -18.79
C PRO A 84 33.35 -13.53 -18.53
N ALA A 85 34.57 -12.98 -18.51
CA ALA A 85 35.80 -13.77 -18.74
C ALA A 85 36.66 -14.04 -17.50
N ASP A 86 36.38 -13.42 -16.35
CA ASP A 86 37.32 -13.32 -15.23
C ASP A 86 36.75 -13.80 -13.88
N LEU A 87 35.76 -14.70 -13.91
CA LEU A 87 35.16 -15.25 -12.68
C LEU A 87 36.14 -16.06 -11.80
N ASP A 88 37.33 -16.40 -12.31
CA ASP A 88 38.38 -17.05 -11.53
C ASP A 88 38.99 -16.14 -10.45
N ASN A 89 38.85 -14.81 -10.60
CA ASN A 89 39.31 -13.82 -9.63
C ASN A 89 38.25 -13.46 -8.57
N VAL A 90 37.04 -14.03 -8.66
CA VAL A 90 36.00 -13.86 -7.64
C VAL A 90 36.20 -14.94 -6.57
N ASP A 91 36.18 -14.55 -5.30
CA ASP A 91 36.30 -15.50 -4.20
C ASP A 91 35.15 -16.53 -4.20
N THR A 92 35.46 -17.75 -3.75
CA THR A 92 34.51 -18.86 -3.79
C THR A 92 33.25 -18.58 -2.97
N ASP A 93 33.38 -17.91 -1.83
CA ASP A 93 32.26 -17.56 -0.95
C ASP A 93 31.30 -16.57 -1.64
N THR A 94 31.81 -15.58 -2.38
CA THR A 94 31.01 -14.63 -3.17
C THR A 94 30.33 -15.32 -4.35
N LEU A 95 31.02 -16.25 -5.03
CA LEU A 95 30.40 -17.06 -6.09
C LEU A 95 29.27 -17.94 -5.53
N GLN A 96 29.48 -18.54 -4.37
CA GLN A 96 28.45 -19.31 -3.69
C GLN A 96 27.26 -18.43 -3.29
N ALA A 97 27.52 -17.31 -2.63
CA ALA A 97 26.47 -16.38 -2.21
C ALA A 97 25.65 -15.87 -3.39
N ALA A 98 26.29 -15.52 -4.51
CA ALA A 98 25.61 -15.09 -5.72
C ALA A 98 24.76 -16.21 -6.34
N TYR A 99 25.25 -17.46 -6.31
CA TYR A 99 24.52 -18.63 -6.79
C TYR A 99 23.29 -18.94 -5.91
N ASP A 100 23.46 -18.94 -4.58
CA ASP A 100 22.43 -19.29 -3.62
C ASP A 100 21.33 -18.21 -3.51
N VAL A 101 21.71 -16.93 -3.62
CA VAL A 101 20.76 -15.81 -3.51
C VAL A 101 19.92 -15.62 -4.78
N PHE A 102 20.41 -16.09 -5.94
CA PHE A 102 19.73 -15.88 -7.22
C PHE A 102 18.30 -16.46 -7.24
N PRO A 103 18.05 -17.74 -6.88
CA PRO A 103 16.70 -18.30 -6.86
C PRO A 103 15.90 -17.92 -5.60
N TYR A 104 16.41 -17.07 -4.71
CA TYR A 104 15.71 -16.74 -3.47
C TYR A 104 14.34 -16.11 -3.77
N LEU A 105 13.30 -16.71 -3.21
CA LEU A 105 11.93 -16.23 -3.29
C LEU A 105 11.59 -15.50 -1.99
N ASP A 106 11.12 -14.27 -2.13
CA ASP A 106 10.65 -13.47 -1.02
C ASP A 106 9.13 -13.31 -1.12
N ILE A 107 8.40 -13.95 -0.22
CA ILE A 107 6.93 -14.02 -0.25
C ILE A 107 6.37 -12.86 0.56
N HIS A 108 5.81 -11.87 -0.14
CA HIS A 108 5.09 -10.76 0.47
C HIS A 108 3.60 -10.84 0.16
N LEU A 109 2.76 -10.65 1.18
CA LEU A 109 1.32 -10.52 1.01
C LEU A 109 1.01 -9.09 0.55
N ASN A 110 0.56 -8.95 -0.69
CA ASN A 110 0.03 -7.68 -1.22
C ASN A 110 -1.49 -7.67 -1.11
N GLU A 111 -2.03 -6.90 -0.17
CA GLU A 111 -3.48 -6.68 -0.07
C GLU A 111 -3.88 -5.44 -0.89
N ASN A 112 -4.85 -5.59 -1.79
CA ASN A 112 -5.37 -4.50 -2.64
C ASN A 112 -6.81 -4.07 -2.26
N ILE A 113 -7.35 -4.60 -1.17
CA ILE A 113 -8.74 -4.35 -0.75
C ILE A 113 -8.93 -2.88 -0.36
N ALA A 114 -8.00 -2.30 0.40
CA ALA A 114 -8.06 -0.90 0.81
C ALA A 114 -8.02 0.08 -0.38
N GLU A 115 -7.24 -0.23 -1.42
CA GLU A 115 -7.21 0.55 -2.68
C GLU A 115 -8.58 0.56 -3.36
N SER A 116 -9.23 -0.62 -3.42
CA SER A 116 -10.55 -0.77 -4.02
C SER A 116 -11.62 -0.01 -3.23
N ILE A 117 -11.58 -0.09 -1.90
CA ILE A 117 -12.49 0.67 -1.03
C ILE A 117 -12.32 2.17 -1.27
N PHE A 118 -11.08 2.68 -1.28
CA PHE A 118 -10.82 4.09 -1.52
C PHE A 118 -11.25 4.55 -2.92
N SER A 119 -10.95 3.76 -3.95
CA SER A 119 -11.19 4.12 -5.36
C SER A 119 -12.68 4.14 -5.72
N ASN A 120 -13.50 3.36 -5.03
CA ASN A 120 -14.95 3.28 -5.26
C ASN A 120 -15.76 4.20 -4.33
N SER A 121 -15.10 4.93 -3.43
CA SER A 121 -15.77 5.74 -2.43
C SER A 121 -15.93 7.20 -2.87
N ILE A 122 -16.86 7.44 -3.81
CA ILE A 122 -17.23 8.81 -4.24
C ILE A 122 -17.63 9.66 -3.03
N GLU A 123 -18.38 9.09 -2.09
CA GLU A 123 -18.74 9.78 -0.85
C GLU A 123 -17.50 10.24 -0.07
N VAL A 124 -16.46 9.40 0.04
CA VAL A 124 -15.22 9.78 0.74
C VAL A 124 -14.51 10.94 0.03
N TRP A 125 -14.59 10.99 -1.31
CA TRP A 125 -14.01 12.07 -2.11
C TRP A 125 -14.76 13.39 -1.95
N GLU A 126 -16.10 13.37 -1.85
CA GLU A 126 -16.91 14.57 -1.61
C GLU A 126 -16.60 15.24 -0.27
N TYR A 127 -16.13 14.49 0.73
CA TYR A 127 -15.71 15.02 2.04
C TYR A 127 -14.21 15.32 2.15
N MET A 128 -13.41 14.98 1.13
CA MET A 128 -12.01 15.41 1.02
C MET A 128 -11.95 16.69 0.18
N ASP A 129 -11.90 17.84 0.84
CA ASP A 129 -11.92 19.16 0.19
C ASP A 129 -10.72 19.46 -0.76
N ASP A 130 -9.69 18.60 -0.80
CA ASP A 130 -8.49 18.80 -1.65
C ASP A 130 -8.30 17.67 -2.68
N GLU A 131 -8.65 17.96 -3.94
CA GLU A 131 -8.45 17.08 -5.10
C GLU A 131 -6.99 16.61 -5.26
N ARG A 132 -6.02 17.40 -4.78
CA ARG A 132 -4.59 17.03 -4.83
C ARG A 132 -4.28 15.89 -3.87
N VAL A 133 -4.97 15.80 -2.74
CA VAL A 133 -4.83 14.68 -1.80
C VAL A 133 -5.32 13.39 -2.46
N ILE A 134 -6.49 13.45 -3.12
CA ILE A 134 -7.07 12.32 -3.86
C ILE A 134 -6.08 11.83 -4.93
N GLY A 135 -5.59 12.74 -5.76
CA GLY A 135 -4.62 12.42 -6.81
C GLY A 135 -3.32 11.83 -6.25
N ARG A 136 -2.81 12.34 -5.13
CA ARG A 136 -1.61 11.78 -4.50
C ARG A 136 -1.84 10.40 -3.90
N ILE A 137 -2.97 10.13 -3.25
CA ILE A 137 -3.31 8.79 -2.76
C ILE A 137 -3.39 7.79 -3.92
N SER A 138 -4.06 8.17 -5.02
CA SER A 138 -4.13 7.36 -6.24
C SER A 138 -2.73 7.08 -6.83
N ASN A 139 -1.87 8.10 -6.90
CA ASN A 139 -0.49 7.94 -7.33
C ASN A 139 0.31 7.02 -6.40
N CYS A 140 0.08 7.07 -5.08
CA CYS A 140 0.75 6.18 -4.13
C CYS A 140 0.42 4.71 -4.42
N TYR A 141 -0.84 4.37 -4.68
CA TYR A 141 -1.23 3.02 -5.07
C TYR A 141 -0.65 2.62 -6.42
N SER A 142 -0.75 3.49 -7.43
CA SER A 142 -0.20 3.23 -8.77
C SER A 142 1.29 2.91 -8.73
N PHE A 143 2.08 3.69 -7.98
CA PHE A 143 3.51 3.43 -7.81
C PHE A 143 3.77 2.17 -6.99
N SER A 144 3.02 1.94 -5.91
CA SER A 144 3.19 0.73 -5.10
C SER A 144 2.93 -0.53 -5.90
N ASN A 145 1.87 -0.54 -6.72
CA ASN A 145 1.51 -1.67 -7.57
C ASN A 145 2.53 -1.86 -8.70
N TYR A 146 3.04 -0.78 -9.28
CA TYR A 146 4.12 -0.85 -10.26
C TYR A 146 5.40 -1.46 -9.67
N CYS A 147 5.79 -1.03 -8.46
CA CYS A 147 6.93 -1.57 -7.74
C CYS A 147 6.75 -3.07 -7.43
N ALA A 148 5.59 -3.46 -6.90
CA ALA A 148 5.26 -4.86 -6.63
C ALA A 148 5.33 -5.73 -7.89
N LYS A 149 4.79 -5.23 -9.01
CA LYS A 149 4.81 -5.96 -10.29
C LYS A 149 6.24 -6.18 -10.80
N ILE A 150 7.11 -5.17 -10.76
CA ILE A 150 8.52 -5.33 -11.16
C ILE A 150 9.20 -6.39 -10.30
N GLN A 151 8.90 -6.43 -9.00
CA GLN A 151 9.49 -7.40 -8.08
C GLN A 151 9.02 -8.82 -8.40
N GLU A 152 7.73 -9.01 -8.63
CA GLU A 152 7.16 -10.31 -9.02
C GLU A 152 7.78 -10.81 -10.33
N GLU A 153 7.82 -9.97 -11.37
CA GLU A 153 8.44 -10.31 -12.66
C GLU A 153 9.92 -10.69 -12.51
N LEU A 154 10.67 -9.95 -11.68
CA LEU A 154 12.07 -10.26 -11.38
C LEU A 154 12.23 -11.60 -10.67
N GLN A 155 11.40 -11.89 -9.68
CA GLN A 155 11.46 -13.15 -8.93
C GLN A 155 11.10 -14.35 -9.82
N GLU A 156 10.06 -14.23 -10.63
CA GLU A 156 9.64 -15.26 -11.58
C GLU A 156 10.72 -15.55 -12.63
N GLU A 157 11.36 -14.50 -13.16
CA GLU A 157 12.47 -14.65 -14.10
C GLU A 157 13.64 -15.40 -13.46
N ARG A 158 14.06 -15.01 -12.24
CA ARG A 158 15.16 -15.69 -11.52
C ARG A 158 14.89 -17.16 -11.32
N LEU A 159 13.69 -17.48 -10.83
CA LEU A 159 13.29 -18.87 -10.59
C LEU A 159 13.27 -19.68 -11.89
N THR A 160 12.81 -19.07 -12.99
CA THR A 160 12.78 -19.73 -14.30
C THR A 160 14.18 -20.01 -14.81
N LEU A 161 15.06 -19.00 -14.83
CA LEU A 161 16.45 -19.13 -15.27
C LEU A 161 17.21 -20.18 -14.44
N PHE A 162 17.05 -20.15 -13.12
CA PHE A 162 17.73 -21.10 -12.24
C PHE A 162 17.18 -22.51 -12.41
N ARG A 163 15.85 -22.66 -12.52
CA ARG A 163 15.21 -23.97 -12.75
C ARG A 163 15.66 -24.58 -14.08
N ASP A 164 15.73 -23.80 -15.14
CA ASP A 164 16.14 -24.28 -16.46
C ASP A 164 17.61 -24.69 -16.45
N PHE A 165 18.48 -23.94 -15.76
CA PHE A 165 19.85 -24.37 -15.50
C PHE A 165 19.92 -25.71 -14.78
N LEU A 166 19.17 -25.89 -13.69
CA LEU A 166 19.20 -27.14 -12.92
C LEU A 166 18.72 -28.36 -13.74
N LYS A 167 17.77 -28.18 -14.67
CA LYS A 167 17.33 -29.27 -15.58
C LYS A 167 18.44 -29.75 -16.52
N GLU A 168 19.39 -28.88 -16.86
CA GLU A 168 20.52 -29.20 -17.74
C GLU A 168 21.67 -29.88 -16.98
N GLN A 169 21.70 -29.77 -15.65
CA GLN A 169 22.78 -30.32 -14.83
C GLN A 169 22.62 -31.82 -14.56
N LYS A 170 23.76 -32.53 -14.54
CA LYS A 170 23.82 -33.95 -14.14
C LYS A 170 23.66 -34.15 -12.62
N SER A 171 23.95 -33.12 -11.83
CA SER A 171 23.82 -33.08 -10.38
C SER A 171 23.37 -31.69 -9.95
N ILE A 172 22.58 -31.63 -8.88
CA ILE A 172 22.08 -30.38 -8.28
C ILE A 172 23.07 -29.86 -7.21
N SER A 173 24.09 -30.66 -6.85
CA SER A 173 25.09 -30.25 -5.86
C SER A 173 25.90 -29.05 -6.34
N TYR A 174 26.08 -28.07 -5.45
CA TYR A 174 26.93 -26.91 -5.68
C TYR A 174 28.40 -27.30 -5.87
N THR A 175 29.05 -26.73 -6.89
CA THR A 175 30.50 -26.55 -6.98
C THR A 175 30.82 -25.13 -7.50
N PRO A 176 32.05 -24.62 -7.30
CA PRO A 176 32.45 -23.35 -7.90
C PRO A 176 32.28 -23.32 -9.43
N GLU A 177 32.53 -24.44 -10.10
CA GLU A 177 32.35 -24.59 -11.55
C GLU A 177 30.88 -24.53 -11.95
N THR A 178 29.95 -25.10 -11.17
CA THR A 178 28.52 -24.97 -11.46
C THR A 178 28.05 -23.53 -11.31
N ALA A 179 28.54 -22.81 -10.29
CA ALA A 179 28.22 -21.40 -10.11
C ALA A 179 28.75 -20.55 -11.27
N LYS A 180 30.01 -20.77 -11.69
CA LYS A 180 30.59 -20.09 -12.86
C LYS A 180 29.81 -20.39 -14.13
N ALA A 181 29.49 -21.67 -14.38
CA ALA A 181 28.72 -22.08 -15.56
C ALA A 181 27.33 -21.42 -15.60
N PHE A 182 26.66 -21.30 -14.45
CA PHE A 182 25.40 -20.59 -14.33
C PHE A 182 25.54 -19.09 -14.61
N LEU A 183 26.47 -18.41 -13.92
CA LEU A 183 26.68 -16.97 -14.02
C LEU A 183 27.19 -16.53 -15.41
N GLN A 184 27.83 -17.44 -16.17
CA GLN A 184 28.27 -17.19 -17.53
C GLN A 184 27.15 -17.24 -18.58
N ARG A 185 25.95 -17.74 -18.25
CA ARG A 185 24.83 -17.79 -19.20
C ARG A 185 24.42 -16.36 -19.63
N PRO A 186 24.28 -16.08 -20.94
CA PRO A 186 23.92 -14.73 -21.42
C PRO A 186 22.67 -14.15 -20.77
N GLU A 187 21.63 -14.97 -20.60
CA GLU A 187 20.37 -14.62 -19.95
C GLU A 187 20.53 -14.29 -18.46
N VAL A 188 21.45 -14.97 -17.77
CA VAL A 188 21.78 -14.66 -16.37
C VAL A 188 22.54 -13.33 -16.30
N GLN A 189 23.54 -13.11 -17.16
CA GLN A 189 24.29 -11.85 -17.19
C GLN A 189 23.38 -10.65 -17.51
N PHE A 190 22.43 -10.83 -18.42
CA PHE A 190 21.41 -9.84 -18.72
C PHE A 190 20.56 -9.53 -17.49
N HIS A 191 20.05 -10.56 -16.80
CA HIS A 191 19.28 -10.39 -15.58
C HIS A 191 20.06 -9.65 -14.49
N LEU A 192 21.32 -10.03 -14.23
CA LEU A 192 22.17 -9.35 -13.24
C LEU A 192 22.33 -7.85 -13.56
N SER A 193 22.46 -7.50 -14.84
CA SER A 193 22.55 -6.11 -15.30
C SER A 193 21.22 -5.36 -15.14
N MET A 194 20.10 -6.02 -15.40
CA MET A 194 18.76 -5.45 -15.23
C MET A 194 18.40 -5.24 -13.75
N HIS A 195 18.74 -6.19 -12.88
CA HIS A 195 18.56 -6.08 -11.43
C HIS A 195 19.23 -4.82 -10.88
N ILE A 196 20.45 -4.52 -11.33
CA ILE A 196 21.18 -3.30 -10.96
C ILE A 196 20.40 -2.03 -11.31
N LEU A 197 19.82 -1.98 -12.52
CA LEU A 197 19.04 -0.83 -12.99
C LEU A 197 17.72 -0.71 -12.24
N GLN A 198 17.00 -1.82 -12.07
CA GLN A 198 15.69 -1.88 -11.41
C GLN A 198 15.79 -1.55 -9.93
N THR A 199 16.85 -1.99 -9.23
CA THR A 199 17.12 -1.60 -7.84
C THR A 199 17.27 -0.08 -7.70
N GLY A 200 18.03 0.55 -8.60
CA GLY A 200 18.18 2.00 -8.62
C GLY A 200 16.87 2.75 -8.90
N MET A 201 16.02 2.22 -9.78
CA MET A 201 14.69 2.78 -10.05
C MET A 201 13.76 2.62 -8.85
N MET A 202 13.72 1.43 -8.24
CA MET A 202 12.93 1.11 -7.06
C MET A 202 13.23 2.09 -5.91
N ASN A 203 14.51 2.31 -5.61
CA ASN A 203 14.93 3.24 -4.56
C ASN A 203 14.40 4.67 -4.79
N ARG A 204 14.44 5.17 -6.04
CA ARG A 204 13.93 6.51 -6.38
C ARG A 204 12.42 6.59 -6.28
N THR A 205 11.71 5.60 -6.81
CA THR A 205 10.24 5.53 -6.75
C THR A 205 9.75 5.44 -5.32
N LEU A 206 10.39 4.60 -4.49
CA LEU A 206 10.05 4.45 -3.07
C LEU A 206 10.25 5.75 -2.29
N LYS A 207 11.30 6.52 -2.57
CA LYS A 207 11.51 7.84 -1.96
C LYS A 207 10.37 8.81 -2.30
N LEU A 208 9.92 8.83 -3.55
CA LEU A 208 8.78 9.66 -3.97
C LEU A 208 7.49 9.21 -3.30
N LEU A 209 7.23 7.90 -3.25
CA LEU A 209 6.09 7.30 -2.57
C LEU A 209 6.01 7.72 -1.10
N VAL A 210 7.11 7.58 -0.36
CA VAL A 210 7.21 8.02 1.05
C VAL A 210 6.91 9.51 1.18
N GLN A 211 7.48 10.35 0.32
CA GLN A 211 7.24 11.80 0.37
C GLN A 211 5.78 12.17 0.12
N MET A 212 5.13 11.55 -0.87
CA MET A 212 3.71 11.77 -1.15
C MET A 212 2.83 11.30 0.00
N HIS A 213 3.15 10.15 0.60
CA HIS A 213 2.41 9.59 1.72
C HIS A 213 2.52 10.47 2.97
N GLU A 214 3.73 10.88 3.35
CA GLU A 214 3.94 11.81 4.46
C GLU A 214 3.28 13.17 4.22
N ARG A 215 3.24 13.63 2.96
CA ARG A 215 2.51 14.84 2.60
C ARG A 215 1.01 14.69 2.81
N ASN A 216 0.44 13.52 2.49
CA ASN A 216 -0.98 13.24 2.72
C ASN A 216 -1.30 13.25 4.22
N LYS A 217 -0.49 12.61 5.06
CA LYS A 217 -0.66 12.65 6.53
C LYS A 217 -0.69 14.09 7.05
N LYS A 218 0.24 14.92 6.59
CA LYS A 218 0.36 16.33 6.98
C LYS A 218 -0.84 17.17 6.53
N GLU A 219 -1.28 17.05 5.28
CA GLU A 219 -2.39 17.86 4.75
C GLU A 219 -3.75 17.44 5.33
N LEU A 220 -3.91 16.16 5.66
CA LEU A 220 -5.12 15.64 6.30
C LEU A 220 -5.11 15.76 7.83
N ASN A 221 -4.00 16.23 8.41
CA ASN A 221 -3.79 16.30 9.86
C ASN A 221 -4.09 14.97 10.56
N ILE A 222 -3.52 13.88 10.02
CA ILE A 222 -3.61 12.52 10.56
C ILE A 222 -2.26 12.17 11.16
N SER A 223 -2.27 11.83 12.45
CA SER A 223 -1.09 11.41 13.19
C SER A 223 -0.77 9.92 12.96
N GLN A 224 0.48 9.52 13.20
CA GLN A 224 0.84 8.10 13.13
C GLN A 224 0.07 7.27 14.16
N ALA A 225 -0.21 7.81 15.35
CA ALA A 225 -0.99 7.13 16.38
C ALA A 225 -2.42 6.79 15.91
N GLU A 226 -3.06 7.68 15.14
CA GLU A 226 -4.38 7.40 14.53
C GLU A 226 -4.31 6.29 13.48
N LEU A 227 -3.20 6.20 12.73
CA LEU A 227 -3.00 5.13 11.75
C LEU A 227 -2.69 3.80 12.44
N ASP A 228 -1.86 3.81 13.48
CA ASP A 228 -1.47 2.61 14.21
C ASP A 228 -2.69 1.98 14.91
N ALA A 229 -3.54 2.82 15.52
CA ALA A 229 -4.81 2.37 16.10
C ALA A 229 -5.77 1.75 15.07
N ALA A 230 -5.73 2.18 13.81
CA ALA A 230 -6.52 1.56 12.75
C ALA A 230 -5.98 0.19 12.30
N GLY A 231 -4.71 -0.11 12.62
CA GLY A 231 -4.07 -1.39 12.38
C GLY A 231 -4.25 -2.41 13.51
N GLU A 232 -4.82 -2.01 14.65
CA GLU A 232 -5.18 -2.92 15.73
C GLU A 232 -6.42 -3.74 15.32
N LEU A 233 -6.18 -4.86 14.64
CA LEU A 233 -7.23 -5.77 14.16
C LEU A 233 -7.82 -6.67 15.25
N LEU A 234 -7.16 -6.73 16.40
CA LEU A 234 -7.50 -7.55 17.55
C LEU A 234 -7.45 -6.69 18.80
N THR A 235 -8.48 -6.79 19.63
CA THR A 235 -8.52 -6.23 20.97
C THR A 235 -7.72 -7.10 21.94
N GLU A 236 -7.37 -6.59 23.13
CA GLU A 236 -6.73 -7.44 24.16
C GLU A 236 -7.58 -8.66 24.53
N GLU A 237 -8.91 -8.57 24.44
CA GLU A 237 -9.82 -9.70 24.66
C GLU A 237 -9.65 -10.77 23.57
N ASP A 238 -9.51 -10.38 22.30
CA ASP A 238 -9.29 -11.31 21.19
C ASP A 238 -7.94 -12.05 21.31
N TYR A 239 -6.91 -11.37 21.85
CA TYR A 239 -5.61 -11.99 22.14
C TYR A 239 -5.66 -13.00 23.29
N GLN A 240 -6.54 -12.80 24.27
CA GLN A 240 -6.72 -13.77 25.35
C GLN A 240 -7.43 -15.03 24.83
N GLU A 241 -8.47 -14.89 24.00
CA GLU A 241 -9.17 -16.05 23.42
C GLU A 241 -8.27 -16.89 22.49
N LEU A 242 -7.37 -16.26 21.71
CA LEU A 242 -6.42 -16.96 20.85
C LEU A 242 -5.31 -17.71 21.60
N ASN A 243 -5.00 -17.31 22.83
CA ASN A 243 -3.99 -17.97 23.67
C ASN A 243 -4.60 -19.06 24.57
N GLU A 244 -5.92 -19.16 24.63
CA GLU A 244 -6.66 -20.19 25.37
C GLU A 244 -7.16 -21.34 24.48
N SER A 245 -6.98 -21.25 23.15
CA SER A 245 -7.30 -22.30 22.15
C SER A 245 -6.08 -23.14 21.74
#